data_AF-A0AAD5C3D6-F1
#
_entry.id   AF-A0AAD5C3D6-F1
#
_cell.length_a   1.000
_cell.length_b   1.000
_cell.length_c   1.000
_cell.angle_alpha   90.00
_cell.angle_beta   90.00
_cell.angle_gamma   90.00
#
_symmetry.space_group_name_H-M   'P 1'
#
loop_
_entity.id
_entity.type
_entity.pdbx_description
1 polymer ?
#
loop_
_entity_poly.entity_id
_entity_poly.type
_entity_poly.pdbx_seq_one_letter_code
_entity_poly.pdbx_strand_id
1 'polypeptide(L)'
;MPPKVSITKEMPMMHNMSDEDLVKSVMEISKVTTTNTPYKVAFMFLTPGPLPLAPLWELFFKGHNGLFTIYVHPHPSYNDTIPHDSIFYGTRITSQPVYWGDISMVDAERRLLANALLDPSNQRFMLLSDSCIPLFNFTTTYNYLVNSNLSYISSYDEKRKSGRGRYNPQMSPNITIHDWRKGSQWFEVNRDLALEIVTDKKYYTLFKEYCHPPCYNDEHYLPT
;
A
#
# COMPACT_ATOMS: atom_id res chain seq x y z
N MET A 1 -32.62 -6.72 14.87
CA MET A 1 -31.81 -6.96 13.66
C MET A 1 -30.91 -5.75 13.47
N PRO A 2 -29.59 -5.92 13.34
CA PRO A 2 -28.77 -4.80 12.90
C PRO A 2 -29.20 -4.40 11.47
N PRO A 3 -29.21 -3.10 11.13
CA PRO A 3 -29.64 -2.64 9.82
C PRO A 3 -28.71 -3.22 8.74
N LYS A 4 -29.30 -3.85 7.72
CA LYS A 4 -28.62 -4.15 6.47
C LYS A 4 -28.37 -2.80 5.77
N VAL A 5 -27.16 -2.28 5.89
CA VAL A 5 -26.74 -1.11 5.10
C VAL A 5 -26.55 -1.58 3.66
N SER A 6 -27.40 -1.05 2.79
CA SER A 6 -27.29 -1.16 1.35
C SER A 6 -25.93 -0.65 0.89
N ILE A 7 -25.26 -1.48 0.07
CA ILE A 7 -24.12 -1.21 -0.81
C ILE A 7 -23.56 0.21 -0.64
N THR A 8 -22.41 0.29 0.05
CA THR A 8 -21.54 1.47 0.09
C THR A 8 -21.52 2.12 -1.29
N LYS A 9 -21.99 3.37 -1.38
CA LYS A 9 -21.77 4.22 -2.55
C LYS A 9 -20.28 4.10 -2.90
N GLU A 10 -19.95 3.50 -4.05
CA GLU A 10 -18.56 3.36 -4.47
C GLU A 10 -17.90 4.72 -4.40
N MET A 11 -16.90 4.86 -3.52
CA MET A 11 -16.15 6.11 -3.41
C MET A 11 -15.29 6.22 -4.67
N PRO A 12 -15.31 7.36 -5.36
CA PRO A 12 -14.45 7.55 -6.52
C PRO A 12 -12.98 7.45 -6.10
N MET A 13 -12.15 6.81 -6.92
CA MET A 13 -10.70 6.68 -6.67
C MET A 13 -10.02 8.04 -6.49
N MET A 14 -10.45 9.03 -7.28
CA MET A 14 -10.03 10.42 -7.10
C MET A 14 -11.03 11.17 -6.24
N HIS A 15 -10.56 11.65 -5.10
CA HIS A 15 -11.35 12.40 -4.12
C HIS A 15 -10.52 13.51 -3.48
N ASN A 16 -11.17 14.47 -2.83
CA ASN A 16 -10.49 15.62 -2.19
C ASN A 16 -10.25 15.44 -0.67
N MET A 17 -10.37 14.22 -0.14
CA MET A 17 -10.06 13.95 1.27
C MET A 17 -8.56 14.15 1.55
N SER A 18 -8.24 14.76 2.69
CA SER A 18 -6.87 14.71 3.23
C SER A 18 -6.53 13.29 3.68
N ASP A 19 -5.27 13.01 3.95
CA ASP A 19 -4.86 11.70 4.44
C ASP A 19 -5.50 11.38 5.81
N GLU A 20 -5.68 12.38 6.67
CA GLU A 20 -6.35 12.20 7.96
C GLU A 20 -7.83 11.86 7.79
N ASP A 21 -8.52 12.53 6.87
CA ASP A 21 -9.93 12.25 6.59
C ASP A 21 -10.11 10.89 5.92
N LEU A 22 -9.19 10.52 5.03
CA LEU A 22 -9.15 9.20 4.41
C LEU A 22 -9.00 8.09 5.47
N VAL A 23 -8.07 8.26 6.42
CA VAL A 23 -7.89 7.30 7.53
C VAL A 23 -9.14 7.24 8.42
N LYS A 24 -9.84 8.36 8.68
CA LYS A 24 -11.12 8.33 9.40
C LYS A 24 -12.17 7.50 8.67
N SER A 25 -12.30 7.68 7.35
CA SER A 25 -13.23 6.89 6.53
C SER A 25 -12.90 5.40 6.54
N VAL A 26 -11.61 5.04 6.47
CA VAL A 26 -11.16 3.65 6.62
C VAL A 26 -11.59 3.06 7.97
N MET A 27 -11.46 3.83 9.06
CA MET A 27 -11.86 3.41 10.40
C MET A 27 -13.37 3.29 10.59
N GLU A 28 -14.17 4.00 9.81
CA GLU A 28 -15.63 3.85 9.79
C GLU A 28 -16.03 2.60 9.01
N ILE A 29 -15.42 2.37 7.84
CA ILE A 29 -15.71 1.21 6.98
C ILE A 29 -15.22 -0.09 7.62
N SER A 30 -14.11 -0.09 8.36
CA SER A 30 -13.58 -1.29 9.02
C SER A 30 -14.52 -1.88 10.08
N LYS A 31 -15.49 -1.10 10.56
CA LYS A 31 -16.55 -1.55 11.48
C LYS A 31 -17.67 -2.30 10.76
N VAL A 32 -17.75 -2.21 9.44
CA VAL A 32 -18.79 -2.85 8.63
C VAL A 32 -18.35 -4.27 8.28
N THR A 33 -19.16 -5.25 8.64
CA THR A 33 -18.92 -6.64 8.26
C THR A 33 -19.37 -6.87 6.82
N THR A 34 -18.44 -7.18 5.93
CA THR A 34 -18.79 -7.73 4.61
C THR A 34 -19.22 -9.18 4.75
N THR A 35 -20.44 -9.45 4.34
CA THR A 35 -20.91 -10.83 4.13
C THR A 35 -21.16 -11.01 2.64
N ASN A 36 -20.70 -12.15 2.09
CA ASN A 36 -21.00 -12.63 0.73
C ASN A 36 -20.27 -11.99 -0.47
N THR A 37 -19.07 -11.43 -0.31
CA THR A 37 -18.22 -11.05 -1.47
C THR A 37 -16.95 -11.89 -1.51
N PRO A 38 -16.46 -12.28 -2.72
CA PRO A 38 -15.16 -12.91 -2.83
C PRO A 38 -14.06 -11.93 -2.40
N TYR A 39 -13.02 -12.47 -1.78
CA TYR A 39 -11.86 -11.67 -1.39
C TYR A 39 -11.14 -11.16 -2.64
N LYS A 40 -10.68 -9.92 -2.58
CA LYS A 40 -9.88 -9.30 -3.63
C LYS A 40 -8.45 -9.07 -3.17
N VAL A 41 -7.55 -9.07 -4.14
CA VAL A 41 -6.17 -8.57 -3.97
C VAL A 41 -6.09 -7.16 -4.54
N ALA A 42 -5.67 -6.20 -3.72
CA ALA A 42 -5.38 -4.84 -4.13
C ALA A 42 -3.95 -4.75 -4.69
N PHE A 43 -3.83 -4.43 -5.98
CA PHE A 43 -2.56 -4.19 -6.65
C PHE A 43 -2.30 -2.67 -6.67
N MET A 44 -1.33 -2.23 -5.89
CA MET A 44 -1.04 -0.82 -5.65
C MET A 44 0.26 -0.43 -6.32
N PHE A 45 0.18 0.40 -7.36
CA PHE A 45 1.32 0.86 -8.14
C PHE A 45 1.75 2.25 -7.69
N LEU A 46 2.92 2.36 -7.08
CA LEU A 46 3.59 3.62 -6.80
C LEU A 46 4.60 3.89 -7.92
N THR A 47 4.40 4.97 -8.68
CA THR A 47 5.17 5.21 -9.91
C THR A 47 5.58 6.68 -10.04
N PRO A 48 6.72 6.98 -10.66
CA PRO A 48 7.08 8.36 -10.98
C PRO A 48 6.35 8.88 -12.23
N GLY A 49 5.78 8.02 -13.07
CA GLY A 49 5.15 8.40 -14.34
C GLY A 49 4.37 7.24 -15.00
N PRO A 50 4.67 6.88 -16.27
CA PRO A 50 3.91 5.86 -17.00
C PRO A 50 4.05 4.48 -16.38
N LEU A 51 3.13 3.59 -16.76
CA LEU A 51 3.23 2.14 -16.56
C LEU A 51 3.66 1.48 -17.88
N PRO A 52 4.98 1.47 -18.23
CA PRO A 52 5.44 0.90 -19.50
C PRO A 52 5.13 -0.59 -19.64
N LEU A 53 4.96 -1.28 -18.51
CA LEU A 53 4.62 -2.70 -18.43
C LEU A 53 3.11 -2.96 -18.31
N ALA A 54 2.25 -1.94 -18.49
CA ALA A 54 0.80 -2.10 -18.47
C ALA A 54 0.29 -3.23 -19.38
N PRO A 55 0.78 -3.44 -20.62
CA PRO A 55 0.32 -4.55 -21.45
C PRO A 55 0.58 -5.94 -20.84
N LEU A 56 1.68 -6.11 -20.09
CA LEU A 56 1.97 -7.36 -19.39
C LEU A 56 0.98 -7.58 -18.24
N TRP A 57 0.68 -6.52 -17.48
CA TRP A 57 -0.30 -6.57 -16.41
C TRP A 57 -1.72 -6.78 -16.94
N GLU A 58 -2.09 -6.18 -18.07
CA GLU A 58 -3.36 -6.43 -18.77
C GLU A 58 -3.54 -7.91 -19.11
N LEU A 59 -2.48 -8.56 -19.60
CA LEU A 59 -2.49 -10.02 -19.84
C LEU A 59 -2.63 -10.81 -18.54
N PHE A 60 -1.95 -10.39 -17.47
CA PHE A 60 -2.02 -11.03 -16.15
C PHE A 60 -3.45 -10.99 -15.58
N PHE A 61 -4.14 -9.85 -15.68
CA PHE A 61 -5.48 -9.65 -15.12
C PHE A 61 -6.64 -10.15 -15.99
N LYS A 62 -6.35 -10.50 -17.25
CA LYS A 62 -7.38 -10.86 -18.24
C LYS A 62 -8.24 -12.04 -17.79
N GLY A 63 -9.52 -11.78 -17.59
CA GLY A 63 -10.52 -12.79 -17.24
C GLY A 63 -10.75 -12.97 -15.74
N HIS A 64 -10.10 -12.17 -14.88
CA HIS A 64 -10.19 -12.30 -13.42
C HIS A 64 -10.92 -11.13 -12.74
N ASN A 65 -11.79 -10.43 -13.49
CA ASN A 65 -12.58 -9.31 -12.98
C ASN A 65 -13.33 -9.70 -11.69
N GLY A 66 -13.28 -8.82 -10.69
CA GLY A 66 -13.93 -9.03 -9.40
C GLY A 66 -13.08 -9.76 -8.35
N LEU A 67 -11.90 -10.25 -8.70
CA LEU A 67 -10.93 -10.87 -7.77
C LEU A 67 -9.75 -9.94 -7.42
N PHE A 68 -9.71 -8.75 -8.02
CA PHE A 68 -8.67 -7.76 -7.78
C PHE A 68 -9.22 -6.35 -7.92
N THR A 69 -8.48 -5.39 -7.37
CA THR A 69 -8.67 -3.96 -7.61
C THR A 69 -7.29 -3.33 -7.84
N ILE A 70 -7.20 -2.34 -8.73
CA ILE A 70 -5.94 -1.67 -9.07
C ILE A 70 -5.99 -0.23 -8.55
N TYR A 71 -4.88 0.22 -7.95
CA TYR A 71 -4.69 1.58 -7.46
C TYR A 71 -3.37 2.11 -7.98
N VAL A 72 -3.36 3.29 -8.59
CA VAL A 72 -2.13 3.88 -9.16
C VAL A 72 -1.89 5.26 -8.56
N HIS A 73 -0.70 5.45 -8.00
CA HIS A 73 -0.20 6.72 -7.48
C HIS A 73 1.00 7.17 -8.33
N PRO A 74 0.77 7.83 -9.49
CA PRO A 74 1.84 8.46 -10.26
C PRO A 74 2.27 9.78 -9.61
N HIS A 75 3.37 10.38 -10.08
CA HIS A 75 3.72 11.74 -9.69
C HIS A 75 2.56 12.72 -10.05
N PRO A 76 2.21 13.72 -9.22
CA PRO A 76 1.06 14.58 -9.47
C PRO A 76 1.14 15.38 -10.78
N SER A 77 2.35 15.75 -11.20
CA SER A 77 2.56 16.45 -12.48
C SER A 77 2.46 15.53 -13.70
N TYR A 78 2.41 14.21 -13.49
CA TYR A 78 2.22 13.26 -14.58
C TYR A 78 0.75 13.28 -15.01
N ASN A 79 0.53 13.61 -16.27
CA ASN A 79 -0.79 13.61 -16.89
C ASN A 79 -0.77 12.64 -18.06
N ASP A 80 -1.70 11.70 -18.07
CA ASP A 80 -1.76 10.65 -19.07
C ASP A 80 -3.22 10.33 -19.40
N THR A 81 -3.46 10.00 -20.66
CA THR A 81 -4.76 9.58 -21.16
C THR A 81 -4.76 8.07 -21.25
N ILE A 82 -5.32 7.43 -20.23
CA ILE A 82 -5.53 5.99 -20.24
C ILE A 82 -6.75 5.66 -21.11
N PRO A 83 -6.66 4.73 -22.08
CA PRO A 83 -7.80 4.30 -22.88
C PRO A 83 -8.93 3.77 -22.00
N HIS A 84 -10.19 4.08 -22.33
CA HIS A 84 -11.36 3.66 -21.56
C HIS A 84 -11.54 2.14 -21.44
N ASP A 85 -10.97 1.38 -22.39
CA ASP A 85 -10.98 -0.07 -22.43
C ASP A 85 -9.81 -0.72 -21.67
N SER A 86 -8.84 0.08 -21.21
CA SER A 86 -7.75 -0.43 -20.37
C SER A 86 -8.24 -0.70 -18.94
N ILE A 87 -7.72 -1.77 -18.33
CA ILE A 87 -7.99 -2.09 -16.92
C ILE A 87 -7.45 -1.02 -15.96
N PHE A 88 -6.52 -0.18 -16.41
CA PHE A 88 -5.96 0.91 -15.63
C PHE A 88 -6.82 2.17 -15.69
N TYR A 89 -7.86 2.20 -16.53
CA TYR A 89 -8.76 3.34 -16.61
C TYR A 89 -9.48 3.56 -15.27
N GLY A 90 -9.44 4.80 -14.77
CA GLY A 90 -10.10 5.16 -13.52
C GLY A 90 -9.46 4.59 -12.25
N THR A 91 -8.26 4.01 -12.33
CA THR A 91 -7.55 3.41 -11.18
C THR A 91 -6.63 4.38 -10.44
N ARG A 92 -6.46 5.61 -10.95
CA ARG A 92 -5.61 6.64 -10.36
C ARG A 92 -6.23 7.18 -9.07
N ILE A 93 -5.44 7.20 -8.00
CA ILE A 93 -5.81 7.88 -6.75
C ILE A 93 -5.30 9.33 -6.74
N THR A 94 -5.85 10.16 -5.85
CA THR A 94 -5.33 11.52 -5.63
C THR A 94 -3.89 11.44 -5.11
N SER A 95 -2.92 11.85 -5.94
CA SER A 95 -1.49 11.68 -5.66
C SER A 95 -0.86 12.93 -5.05
N GLN A 96 0.21 12.76 -4.28
CA GLN A 96 1.07 13.86 -3.79
C GLN A 96 2.53 13.66 -4.25
N PRO A 97 3.38 14.70 -4.26
CA PRO A 97 4.79 14.54 -4.64
C PRO A 97 5.52 13.57 -3.71
N VAL A 98 6.41 12.76 -4.28
CA VAL A 98 7.19 11.75 -3.56
C VAL A 98 8.66 11.98 -3.83
N TYR A 99 9.45 12.02 -2.76
CA TYR A 99 10.90 12.22 -2.83
C TYR A 99 11.62 11.00 -2.28
N TRP A 100 12.71 10.61 -2.94
CA TRP A 100 13.48 9.44 -2.56
C TRP A 100 14.15 9.62 -1.18
N GLY A 101 13.96 8.65 -0.29
CA GLY A 101 14.48 8.65 1.08
C GLY A 101 13.79 9.62 2.05
N ASP A 102 12.75 10.31 1.59
CA ASP A 102 11.92 11.19 2.42
C ASP A 102 10.69 10.45 2.96
N ILE A 103 10.06 10.99 4.01
CA ILE A 103 8.83 10.45 4.57
C ILE A 103 7.67 10.43 3.56
N SER A 104 7.70 11.30 2.54
CA SER A 104 6.71 11.33 1.46
C SER A 104 6.57 10.00 0.71
N MET A 105 7.61 9.15 0.69
CA MET A 105 7.53 7.79 0.17
C MET A 105 6.54 6.94 0.99
N VAL A 106 6.71 6.93 2.31
CA VAL A 106 5.81 6.23 3.24
C VAL A 106 4.40 6.85 3.21
N ASP A 107 4.28 8.16 3.07
CA ASP A 107 2.99 8.83 2.94
C ASP A 107 2.22 8.33 1.70
N ALA A 108 2.91 8.15 0.57
CA ALA A 108 2.31 7.60 -0.64
C ALA A 108 1.88 6.13 -0.50
N GLU A 109 2.70 5.31 0.15
CA GLU A 109 2.36 3.91 0.46
C GLU A 109 1.13 3.82 1.37
N ARG A 110 1.09 4.62 2.44
CA ARG A 110 -0.05 4.70 3.35
C ARG A 110 -1.31 5.20 2.64
N ARG A 111 -1.17 6.14 1.70
CA ARG A 111 -2.29 6.66 0.91
C ARG A 111 -2.85 5.62 -0.05
N LEU A 112 -1.99 4.84 -0.71
CA LEU A 112 -2.40 3.69 -1.53
C LEU A 112 -3.15 2.66 -0.68
N LEU A 113 -2.58 2.28 0.48
CA LEU A 113 -3.23 1.36 1.42
C LEU A 113 -4.59 1.89 1.88
N ALA A 114 -4.67 3.16 2.27
CA ALA A 114 -5.90 3.73 2.79
C ALA A 114 -7.00 3.81 1.71
N ASN A 115 -6.67 4.19 0.47
CA ASN A 115 -7.61 4.10 -0.66
C ASN A 115 -8.07 2.66 -0.91
N ALA A 116 -7.14 1.70 -0.86
CA ALA A 116 -7.46 0.31 -1.06
C ALA A 116 -8.33 -0.29 0.06
N LEU A 117 -8.16 0.18 1.29
CA LEU A 117 -8.92 -0.26 2.46
C LEU A 117 -10.38 0.21 2.45
N LEU A 118 -10.72 1.24 1.67
CA LEU A 118 -12.11 1.69 1.49
C LEU A 118 -12.97 0.62 0.80
N ASP A 119 -12.39 -0.24 -0.04
CA ASP A 119 -13.07 -1.44 -0.54
C ASP A 119 -12.97 -2.55 0.52
N PRO A 120 -14.08 -2.94 1.17
CA PRO A 120 -14.03 -3.95 2.21
C PRO A 120 -13.83 -5.37 1.66
N SER A 121 -13.96 -5.59 0.34
CA SER A 121 -13.61 -6.87 -0.29
C SER A 121 -12.11 -7.05 -0.47
N ASN A 122 -11.30 -5.98 -0.44
CA ASN A 122 -9.84 -6.10 -0.48
C ASN A 122 -9.31 -6.70 0.84
N GLN A 123 -8.68 -7.88 0.75
CA GLN A 123 -8.14 -8.60 1.90
C GLN A 123 -6.61 -8.74 1.88
N ARG A 124 -5.99 -8.54 0.72
CA ARG A 124 -4.55 -8.66 0.47
C ARG A 124 -4.10 -7.41 -0.29
N PHE A 125 -2.95 -6.84 0.06
CA PHE A 125 -2.49 -5.54 -0.44
C PHE A 125 -1.04 -5.65 -0.87
N MET A 126 -0.78 -5.49 -2.17
CA MET A 126 0.55 -5.66 -2.77
C MET A 126 1.06 -4.32 -3.31
N LEU A 127 2.22 -3.88 -2.83
CA LEU A 127 2.91 -2.69 -3.34
C LEU A 127 3.84 -3.06 -4.51
N LEU A 128 3.74 -2.31 -5.60
CA LEU A 128 4.47 -2.51 -6.85
C LEU A 128 4.99 -1.19 -7.41
N SER A 129 6.06 -1.25 -8.19
CA SER A 129 6.55 -0.14 -9.02
C SER A 129 6.21 -0.36 -10.49
N ASP A 130 6.51 0.64 -11.32
CA ASP A 130 6.42 0.63 -12.78
C ASP A 130 7.34 -0.40 -13.45
N SER A 131 8.35 -0.89 -12.73
CA SER A 131 9.29 -1.91 -13.19
C SER A 131 8.97 -3.33 -12.71
N CYS A 132 7.96 -3.51 -11.85
CA CYS A 132 7.59 -4.83 -11.35
C CYS A 132 6.90 -5.68 -12.42
N ILE A 133 7.18 -7.00 -12.40
CA ILE A 133 6.54 -7.99 -13.26
C ILE A 133 6.01 -9.17 -12.44
N PRO A 134 4.86 -9.77 -12.82
CA PRO A 134 4.42 -11.02 -12.23
C PRO A 134 5.27 -12.18 -12.76
N LEU A 135 5.71 -13.07 -11.87
CA LEU A 135 6.46 -14.29 -12.23
C LEU A 135 5.58 -15.54 -12.36
N PHE A 136 4.39 -15.49 -11.79
CA PHE A 136 3.38 -16.55 -11.84
C PHE A 136 2.10 -16.00 -12.45
N ASN A 137 1.21 -16.87 -12.91
CA ASN A 137 -0.10 -16.45 -13.42
C ASN A 137 -1.02 -15.97 -12.29
N PHE A 138 -2.09 -15.25 -12.65
CA PHE A 138 -3.01 -14.67 -11.68
C PHE A 138 -3.60 -15.69 -10.73
N THR A 139 -4.09 -16.83 -11.24
CA THR A 139 -4.73 -17.85 -10.41
C THR A 139 -3.79 -18.40 -9.35
N THR A 140 -2.53 -18.66 -9.70
CA THR A 140 -1.50 -19.10 -8.74
C THR A 140 -1.24 -18.02 -7.68
N THR A 141 -1.00 -16.77 -8.09
CA THR A 141 -0.72 -15.66 -7.18
C THR A 141 -1.91 -15.38 -6.24
N TYR A 142 -3.11 -15.25 -6.80
CA TYR A 142 -4.34 -14.99 -6.06
C TYR A 142 -4.61 -16.10 -5.02
N ASN A 143 -4.57 -17.37 -5.44
CA ASN A 143 -4.82 -18.48 -4.53
C ASN A 143 -3.77 -18.58 -3.43
N TYR A 144 -2.50 -18.25 -3.71
CA TYR A 144 -1.45 -18.24 -2.70
C TYR A 144 -1.73 -17.16 -1.63
N LEU A 145 -2.02 -15.93 -2.06
CA LEU A 145 -2.21 -14.80 -1.15
C LEU A 145 -3.49 -14.91 -0.34
N VAL A 146 -4.61 -15.22 -1.00
CA VAL A 146 -5.93 -15.25 -0.35
C VAL A 146 -6.06 -16.40 0.65
N ASN A 147 -5.35 -17.51 0.44
CA ASN A 147 -5.35 -18.64 1.37
C ASN A 147 -4.23 -18.55 2.43
N SER A 148 -3.35 -17.54 2.37
CA SER A 148 -2.30 -17.35 3.36
C SER A 148 -2.81 -16.60 4.59
N ASN A 149 -2.41 -17.05 5.77
CA ASN A 149 -2.61 -16.31 7.03
C ASN A 149 -1.43 -15.38 7.37
N LEU A 150 -0.40 -15.33 6.52
CA LEU A 150 0.81 -14.53 6.72
C LEU A 150 0.77 -13.26 5.89
N SER A 151 1.49 -12.24 6.33
CA SER A 151 1.92 -11.09 5.53
C SER A 151 3.40 -11.26 5.16
N TYR A 152 3.82 -10.69 4.04
CA TYR A 152 5.18 -10.83 3.50
C TYR A 152 5.87 -9.48 3.42
N ILE A 153 6.75 -9.22 4.39
CA ILE A 153 7.62 -8.05 4.47
C ILE A 153 9.06 -8.55 4.64
N SER A 154 10.01 -7.93 3.95
CA SER A 154 11.43 -8.18 4.20
C SER A 154 11.83 -7.51 5.52
N SER A 155 12.29 -8.28 6.51
CA SER A 155 12.74 -7.74 7.78
C SER A 155 13.94 -8.53 8.31
N TYR A 156 15.07 -7.85 8.46
CA TYR A 156 16.32 -8.43 8.94
C TYR A 156 17.15 -7.40 9.71
N ASP A 157 18.00 -7.89 10.62
CA ASP A 157 18.97 -7.07 11.36
C ASP A 157 20.29 -6.97 10.59
N GLU A 158 20.46 -5.88 9.84
CA GLU A 158 21.70 -5.57 9.11
C GLU A 158 22.66 -4.77 9.99
N LYS A 159 23.78 -5.38 10.37
CA LYS A 159 24.76 -4.77 11.28
C LYS A 159 25.61 -3.68 10.64
N ARG A 160 25.63 -3.58 9.30
CA ARG A 160 26.45 -2.63 8.54
C ARG A 160 25.86 -1.21 8.52
N LYS A 161 26.58 -0.29 7.87
CA LYS A 161 26.21 1.12 7.70
C LYS A 161 24.80 1.33 7.14
N SER A 162 24.36 0.47 6.22
CA SER A 162 23.04 0.57 5.59
C SER A 162 21.88 0.06 6.45
N GLY A 163 22.16 -0.60 7.58
CA GLY A 163 21.16 -1.10 8.52
C GLY A 163 21.21 -0.32 9.83
N ARG A 164 21.78 -0.91 10.87
CA ARG A 164 22.01 -0.29 12.18
C ARG A 164 22.75 1.06 12.12
N GLY A 165 23.61 1.26 11.12
CA GLY A 165 24.31 2.55 10.94
C GLY A 165 23.40 3.72 10.56
N ARG A 166 22.15 3.47 10.18
CA ARG A 166 21.12 4.50 9.89
C ARG A 166 20.18 4.76 11.06
N TYR A 167 20.27 3.99 12.15
CA TYR A 167 19.44 4.19 13.34
C TYR A 167 19.80 5.50 14.04
N ASN A 168 18.78 6.26 14.42
CA ASN A 168 18.93 7.47 15.23
C ASN A 168 18.62 7.15 16.72
N PRO A 169 19.59 7.31 17.64
CA PRO A 169 19.38 7.07 19.07
C PRO A 169 18.23 7.86 19.72
N GLN A 170 17.80 8.98 19.13
CA GLN A 170 16.66 9.77 19.61
C GLN A 170 15.32 9.04 19.49
N MET A 171 15.24 7.96 18.70
CA MET A 171 14.04 7.10 18.64
C MET A 171 13.86 6.25 19.92
N SER A 172 14.90 6.13 20.75
CA SER A 172 14.85 5.45 22.05
C SER A 172 14.09 6.31 23.08
N PRO A 173 13.29 5.72 24.00
CA PRO A 173 13.13 4.29 24.26
C PRO A 173 12.04 3.61 23.42
N ASN A 174 11.34 4.34 22.55
CA ASN A 174 10.18 3.81 21.84
C ASN A 174 10.53 2.81 20.74
N ILE A 175 11.64 3.02 20.04
CA ILE A 175 12.27 2.07 19.13
C ILE A 175 13.72 1.96 19.58
N THR A 176 14.14 0.76 20.00
CA THR A 176 15.54 0.52 20.35
C THR A 176 16.33 0.02 19.15
N ILE A 177 17.66 0.02 19.25
CA ILE A 177 18.53 -0.57 18.22
C ILE A 177 18.29 -2.08 18.01
N HIS A 178 17.65 -2.77 18.96
CA HIS A 178 17.30 -4.19 18.84
C HIS A 178 15.98 -4.39 18.08
N ASP A 179 15.12 -3.38 18.10
CA ASP A 179 13.88 -3.35 17.33
C ASP A 179 14.16 -2.93 15.88
N TRP A 180 15.16 -2.07 15.64
CA TRP A 180 15.52 -1.57 14.31
C TRP A 180 15.80 -2.66 13.29
N ARG A 181 15.04 -2.66 12.18
CA ARG A 181 15.19 -3.60 11.06
C ARG A 181 15.42 -2.90 9.75
N LYS A 182 15.95 -3.66 8.79
CA LYS A 182 16.05 -3.28 7.39
C LYS A 182 15.18 -4.23 6.55
N GLY A 183 14.60 -3.71 5.48
CA GLY A 183 13.87 -4.44 4.46
C GLY A 183 14.01 -3.83 3.08
N SER A 184 13.28 -4.40 2.12
CA SER A 184 12.87 -3.70 0.90
C SER A 184 11.60 -2.91 1.18
N GLN A 185 11.38 -1.81 0.46
CA GLN A 185 10.10 -1.09 0.47
C GLN A 185 8.90 -1.95 0.01
N TRP A 186 9.15 -2.99 -0.78
CA TRP A 186 8.14 -3.84 -1.37
C TRP A 186 7.55 -4.76 -0.30
N PHE A 187 6.22 -4.78 -0.22
CA PHE A 187 5.50 -5.63 0.71
C PHE A 187 4.25 -6.21 0.08
N GLU A 188 3.79 -7.30 0.68
CA GLU A 188 2.42 -7.73 0.59
C GLU A 188 1.89 -7.93 2.02
N VAL A 189 0.72 -7.38 2.33
CA VAL A 189 0.14 -7.46 3.68
C VAL A 189 -1.34 -7.84 3.63
N ASN A 190 -1.79 -8.54 4.67
CA ASN A 190 -3.22 -8.77 4.88
C ASN A 190 -3.93 -7.47 5.35
N ARG A 191 -5.26 -7.51 5.36
CA ARG A 191 -6.10 -6.37 5.75
C ARG A 191 -5.84 -5.86 7.17
N ASP A 192 -5.64 -6.76 8.12
CA ASP A 192 -5.43 -6.38 9.52
C ASP A 192 -4.14 -5.57 9.68
N LEU A 193 -3.04 -6.05 9.10
CA LEU A 193 -1.78 -5.32 9.13
C LEU A 193 -1.85 -4.03 8.31
N ALA A 194 -2.54 -4.03 7.17
CA ALA A 194 -2.79 -2.79 6.41
C ALA A 194 -3.51 -1.72 7.25
N LEU A 195 -4.50 -2.11 8.06
CA LEU A 195 -5.20 -1.20 8.99
C LEU A 195 -4.27 -0.66 10.06
N GLU A 196 -3.41 -1.49 10.65
CA GLU A 196 -2.41 -1.06 11.64
C GLU A 196 -1.43 -0.05 11.03
N ILE A 197 -0.95 -0.29 9.81
CA ILE A 197 -0.01 0.62 9.11
C ILE A 197 -0.64 2.00 8.89
N VAL A 198 -1.85 2.06 8.34
CA VAL A 198 -2.47 3.36 8.02
C VAL A 198 -2.91 4.13 9.26
N THR A 199 -3.17 3.44 10.38
CA THR A 199 -3.58 4.04 11.65
C THR A 199 -2.42 4.31 12.61
N ASP A 200 -1.22 3.79 12.33
CA ASP A 200 -0.05 4.05 13.15
C ASP A 200 0.30 5.53 13.15
N LYS A 201 0.30 6.11 14.35
CA LYS A 201 0.76 7.46 14.63
C LYS A 201 2.05 7.47 15.43
N LYS A 202 2.30 6.43 16.23
CA LYS A 202 3.37 6.42 17.21
C LYS A 202 4.71 6.24 16.51
N TYR A 203 4.87 5.17 15.75
CA TYR A 203 6.15 4.88 15.11
C TYR A 203 6.35 5.75 13.88
N TYR A 204 5.29 5.96 13.10
CA TYR A 204 5.31 6.92 11.99
C TYR A 204 5.85 8.30 12.39
N THR A 205 5.42 8.88 13.51
CA THR A 205 5.91 10.19 13.94
C THR A 205 7.40 10.15 14.25
N LEU A 206 7.91 9.09 14.87
CA LEU A 206 9.34 8.93 15.15
C LEU A 206 10.15 8.80 13.86
N PHE A 207 9.68 8.02 12.88
CA PHE A 207 10.33 7.91 11.58
C PHE A 207 10.34 9.24 10.83
N LYS A 208 9.20 9.94 10.81
CA LYS A 208 9.07 11.27 10.22
C LYS A 208 10.01 12.30 10.85
N GLU A 209 10.26 12.22 12.14
CA GLU A 209 11.08 13.20 12.87
C GLU A 209 12.59 12.86 12.87
N TYR A 210 12.94 11.57 12.87
CA TYR A 210 14.31 11.14 13.15
C TYR A 210 14.98 10.32 12.04
N CYS A 211 14.22 9.79 11.07
CA CYS A 211 14.76 9.09 9.90
C CYS A 211 14.81 10.02 8.69
N HIS A 212 15.93 10.74 8.57
CA HIS A 212 16.29 11.55 7.42
C HIS A 212 17.60 11.05 6.82
N PRO A 213 17.96 11.39 5.56
CA PRO A 213 19.22 10.98 4.95
C PRO A 213 20.40 11.13 5.92
N PRO A 214 21.18 10.06 6.17
CA PRO A 214 21.32 8.85 5.35
C PRO A 214 20.32 7.71 5.64
N CYS A 215 19.30 7.92 6.48
CA CYS A 215 18.19 6.99 6.72
C CYS A 215 17.13 7.06 5.60
N TYR A 216 16.52 5.91 5.28
CA TYR A 216 15.49 5.76 4.24
C TYR A 216 14.25 5.14 4.88
N ASN A 217 13.17 5.91 5.00
CA ASN A 217 11.97 5.50 5.73
C ASN A 217 11.34 4.24 5.13
N ASP A 218 11.33 4.14 3.81
CA ASP A 218 10.76 3.05 3.02
C ASP A 218 11.53 1.71 3.19
N GLU A 219 12.81 1.75 3.57
CA GLU A 219 13.59 0.54 3.87
C GLU A 219 13.58 0.12 5.35
N HIS A 220 13.02 0.94 6.24
CA HIS A 220 13.16 0.77 7.70
C HIS A 220 11.86 0.86 8.50
N TYR A 221 10.85 1.58 8.04
CA TYR A 221 9.60 1.81 8.78
C TYR A 221 8.80 0.53 9.00
N LEU A 222 8.31 -0.10 7.92
CA LEU A 222 7.52 -1.34 8.04
C LEU A 222 8.31 -2.55 8.56
N PRO A 223 9.61 -2.70 8.24
CA PRO A 223 10.39 -3.79 8.81
C PRO A 223 10.58 -3.73 10.33
N THR A 224 10.58 -2.52 10.91
CA THR A 224 10.84 -2.24 12.34
C THR A 224 9.57 -2.31 13.16
#